data_AF-A0A964YJC1-F1
#
_entry.id   AF-A0A964YJC1-F1
#
_cell.length_a   1.000
_cell.length_b   1.000
_cell.length_c   1.000
_cell.angle_alpha   90.00
_cell.angle_beta   90.00
_cell.angle_gamma   90.00
#
_symmetry.space_group_name_H-M   'P 1'
#
loop_
_entity.id
_entity.type
_entity.pdbx_description
1 polymer ?
#
loop_
_entity_poly.entity_id
_entity_poly.type
_entity_poly.pdbx_seq_one_letter_code
_entity_poly.pdbx_strand_id
1 'polypeptide(L)'
;MIETNQHSRSYPGLKTYLGAWDFPTVRHLLKRTLFGATRKDIQYFQSIGFDAAINELLSDQYTEPSPPLKDYNPSSSLAPDNSIAVGETWVNDISIDGTLSSLRRSSFKKWWIGLMINQGRSIREKMTLFWHNHFSTETNDISIAQYVYQHHRLIRANSLGNFRGLLKKITIDPAM
;
A
#
# COMPACT_ATOMS: atom_id res chain seq x y z
N MET A 1 31.01 26.43 -21.96
CA MET A 1 31.02 24.96 -21.86
C MET A 1 30.68 24.62 -20.43
N ILE A 2 29.48 24.09 -20.17
CA ILE A 2 29.05 23.71 -18.82
C ILE A 2 29.10 22.19 -18.80
N GLU A 3 30.08 21.63 -18.11
CA GLU A 3 30.20 20.19 -17.90
C GLU A 3 29.03 19.72 -17.04
N THR A 4 28.12 18.95 -17.65
CA THR A 4 27.09 18.20 -16.94
C THR A 4 27.75 17.01 -16.24
N ASN A 5 28.09 17.17 -14.97
CA ASN A 5 28.58 16.11 -14.10
C ASN A 5 27.45 15.08 -13.86
N GLN A 6 27.38 14.04 -14.69
CA GLN A 6 26.60 12.84 -14.40
C GLN A 6 27.31 12.06 -13.29
N HIS A 7 26.96 12.34 -12.04
CA HIS A 7 27.40 11.52 -10.92
C HIS A 7 26.69 10.16 -10.97
N SER A 8 27.28 9.17 -11.64
CA SER A 8 26.96 7.77 -11.40
C SER A 8 27.34 7.46 -9.94
N ARG A 9 26.36 7.41 -9.04
CA ARG A 9 26.57 7.00 -7.65
C ARG A 9 26.89 5.49 -7.63
N SER A 10 28.17 5.13 -7.71
CA SER A 10 28.60 3.78 -7.34
C SER A 10 28.64 3.70 -5.81
N TYR A 11 27.61 3.08 -5.22
CA TYR A 11 27.65 2.76 -3.80
C TYR A 11 28.70 1.67 -3.58
N PRO A 12 29.74 1.88 -2.76
CA PRO A 12 30.77 0.89 -2.54
C PRO A 12 30.14 -0.36 -1.88
N GLY A 13 30.13 -1.47 -2.61
CA GLY A 13 29.70 -2.78 -2.09
C GLY A 13 28.62 -3.51 -2.90
N LEU A 14 27.88 -2.83 -3.77
CA LEU A 14 26.88 -3.46 -4.63
C LEU A 14 27.38 -3.52 -6.08
N LYS A 15 27.47 -4.74 -6.64
CA LYS A 15 27.79 -4.94 -8.04
C LYS A 15 26.61 -4.48 -8.90
N THR A 16 26.89 -3.68 -9.92
CA THR A 16 25.89 -3.33 -10.94
C THR A 16 25.36 -4.62 -11.58
N TYR A 17 24.06 -4.66 -11.83
CA TYR A 17 23.45 -5.77 -12.53
C TYR A 17 23.93 -5.80 -13.99
N LEU A 18 24.51 -6.92 -14.43
CA LEU A 18 25.02 -7.14 -15.79
C LEU A 18 24.29 -8.28 -16.53
N GLY A 19 23.20 -8.80 -15.96
CA GLY A 19 22.43 -9.88 -16.57
C GLY A 19 21.56 -9.40 -17.74
N ALA A 20 21.08 -10.35 -18.53
CA ALA A 20 20.20 -10.04 -19.66
C ALA A 20 18.84 -9.50 -19.18
N TRP A 21 18.33 -8.46 -19.84
CA TRP A 21 16.99 -7.92 -19.59
C TRP A 21 15.93 -8.70 -20.39
N ASP A 22 15.79 -9.97 -20.06
CA ASP A 22 14.92 -10.92 -20.76
C ASP A 22 13.61 -11.18 -20.01
N PHE A 23 12.69 -11.89 -20.66
CA PHE A 23 11.36 -12.18 -20.11
C PHE A 23 11.41 -12.87 -18.72
N PRO A 24 12.24 -13.91 -18.49
CA PRO A 24 12.42 -14.50 -17.16
C PRO A 24 12.86 -13.51 -16.09
N THR A 25 13.81 -12.63 -16.40
CA THR A 25 14.34 -11.61 -15.48
C THR A 25 13.29 -10.58 -15.12
N VAL A 26 12.61 -10.01 -16.12
CA VAL A 26 11.52 -9.04 -15.90
C VAL A 26 10.40 -9.68 -15.08
N ARG A 27 9.99 -10.90 -15.42
CA ARG A 27 8.98 -11.65 -14.66
C ARG A 27 9.42 -11.85 -13.20
N HIS A 28 10.68 -12.17 -12.96
CA HIS A 28 11.19 -12.34 -11.60
C HIS A 28 11.11 -11.04 -10.80
N LEU A 29 11.58 -9.94 -11.38
CA LEU A 29 11.49 -8.62 -10.75
C LEU A 29 10.03 -8.28 -10.40
N LEU A 30 9.11 -8.40 -11.37
CA LEU A 30 7.71 -8.06 -11.13
C LEU A 30 7.05 -8.97 -10.10
N LYS A 31 7.42 -10.25 -9.98
CA LYS A 31 6.93 -11.11 -8.87
C LYS A 31 7.38 -10.61 -7.49
N ARG A 32 8.53 -9.95 -7.41
CA ARG A 32 9.05 -9.38 -6.15
C ARG A 32 8.45 -8.02 -5.84
N THR A 33 8.17 -7.21 -6.86
CA THR A 33 7.70 -5.84 -6.69
C THR A 33 6.17 -5.68 -6.77
N LEU A 34 5.46 -6.64 -7.35
CA LEU A 34 4.02 -6.59 -7.62
C LEU A 34 3.29 -7.83 -7.07
N PHE A 35 1.98 -7.70 -6.79
CA PHE A 35 1.14 -8.83 -6.36
C PHE A 35 0.55 -9.65 -7.53
N GLY A 36 0.38 -9.05 -8.71
CA GLY A 36 -0.35 -9.67 -9.82
C GLY A 36 0.11 -9.24 -11.20
N ALA A 37 1.43 -9.21 -11.45
CA ALA A 37 1.97 -8.78 -12.74
C ALA A 37 1.44 -9.62 -13.90
N THR A 38 0.79 -8.97 -14.87
CA THR A 38 0.23 -9.63 -16.05
C THR A 38 1.29 -9.84 -17.12
N ARG A 39 0.99 -10.67 -18.13
CA ARG A 39 1.88 -10.81 -19.31
C ARG A 39 2.10 -9.48 -20.02
N LYS A 40 1.07 -8.62 -20.06
CA LYS A 40 1.16 -7.27 -20.64
C LYS A 40 2.14 -6.40 -19.87
N ASP A 41 2.16 -6.50 -18.53
CA ASP A 41 3.13 -5.78 -17.71
C ASP A 41 4.56 -6.25 -17.96
N ILE A 42 4.78 -7.57 -18.06
CA ILE A 42 6.12 -8.11 -18.36
C ILE A 42 6.62 -7.57 -19.71
N GLN A 43 5.77 -7.61 -20.75
CA GLN A 43 6.14 -7.10 -22.08
C GLN A 43 6.42 -5.60 -22.06
N TYR A 44 5.61 -4.83 -21.34
CA TYR A 44 5.81 -3.40 -21.14
C TYR A 44 7.16 -3.11 -20.48
N PHE A 45 7.44 -3.71 -19.31
CA PHE A 45 8.69 -3.50 -18.58
C PHE A 45 9.92 -4.02 -19.34
N GLN A 46 9.75 -5.05 -20.17
CA GLN A 46 10.79 -5.49 -21.08
C GLN A 46 11.09 -4.43 -22.15
N SER A 47 10.05 -3.79 -22.74
CA SER A 47 10.22 -2.79 -23.81
C SER A 47 10.85 -1.48 -23.34
N ILE A 48 10.59 -1.03 -22.11
CA ILE A 48 11.15 0.23 -21.60
C ILE A 48 12.60 0.10 -21.10
N GLY A 49 13.10 -1.14 -20.94
CA GLY A 49 14.46 -1.41 -20.46
C GLY A 49 14.62 -1.32 -18.94
N PHE A 50 15.81 -1.71 -18.46
CA PHE A 50 16.11 -1.87 -17.03
C PHE A 50 15.96 -0.58 -16.23
N ASP A 51 16.66 0.49 -16.61
CA ASP A 51 16.69 1.72 -15.81
C ASP A 51 15.31 2.39 -15.70
N ALA A 52 14.57 2.46 -16.81
CA ALA A 52 13.21 2.99 -16.81
C ALA A 52 12.27 2.15 -15.96
N ALA A 53 12.38 0.81 -16.02
CA ALA A 53 11.59 -0.10 -15.20
C ALA A 53 11.82 0.12 -13.70
N ILE A 54 13.09 0.23 -13.28
CA ILE A 54 13.43 0.47 -11.87
C ILE A 54 12.92 1.84 -11.42
N ASN A 55 13.11 2.89 -12.21
CA ASN A 55 12.64 4.23 -11.90
C ASN A 55 11.11 4.30 -11.77
N GLU A 56 10.37 3.61 -12.66
CA GLU A 56 8.91 3.56 -12.58
C GLU A 56 8.42 2.78 -11.35
N LEU A 57 8.97 1.57 -11.11
CA LEU A 57 8.57 0.73 -9.98
C LEU A 57 8.83 1.37 -8.61
N LEU A 58 9.94 2.13 -8.50
CA LEU A 58 10.37 2.83 -7.29
C LEU A 58 9.87 4.28 -7.21
N SER A 59 9.08 4.74 -8.19
CA SER A 59 8.52 6.08 -8.18
C SER A 59 7.67 6.31 -6.92
N ASP A 60 7.96 7.39 -6.20
CA ASP A 60 7.21 7.81 -5.01
C ASP A 60 5.97 8.66 -5.38
N GLN A 61 5.52 8.60 -6.63
CA GLN A 61 4.24 9.19 -7.00
C GLN A 61 3.12 8.46 -6.26
N TYR A 62 2.54 9.14 -5.28
CA TYR A 62 1.45 8.64 -4.44
C TYR A 62 0.17 9.39 -4.77
N THR A 63 -0.87 8.62 -5.11
CA THR A 63 -2.24 9.10 -5.07
C THR A 63 -2.97 8.30 -4.02
N GLU A 64 -3.58 9.00 -3.09
CA GLU A 64 -4.43 8.41 -2.07
C GLU A 64 -5.61 7.68 -2.74
N PRO A 65 -5.80 6.37 -2.49
CA PRO A 65 -6.98 5.68 -2.99
C PRO A 65 -8.25 6.18 -2.30
N SER A 66 -9.39 6.06 -2.98
CA SER A 66 -10.70 6.30 -2.36
C SER A 66 -10.85 5.47 -1.08
N PRO A 67 -11.47 6.02 -0.02
CA PRO A 67 -11.60 5.32 1.26
C PRO A 67 -12.50 4.08 1.16
N PRO A 68 -12.45 3.16 2.14
CA PRO A 68 -13.35 2.01 2.20
C PRO A 68 -14.81 2.47 2.26
N LEU A 69 -15.65 1.73 1.55
CA LEU A 69 -17.09 1.97 1.45
C LEU A 69 -17.85 0.94 2.28
N LYS A 70 -19.00 1.35 2.81
CA LYS A 70 -19.93 0.46 3.50
C LYS A 70 -20.49 -0.58 2.51
N ASP A 71 -20.11 -1.84 2.71
CA ASP A 71 -20.48 -2.99 1.89
C ASP A 71 -21.21 -4.10 2.69
N TYR A 72 -21.59 -3.81 3.93
CA TYR A 72 -22.27 -4.72 4.84
C TYR A 72 -23.73 -4.31 5.05
N ASN A 73 -24.58 -5.29 5.34
CA ASN A 73 -25.96 -5.05 5.72
C ASN A 73 -26.06 -4.78 7.23
N PRO A 74 -26.57 -3.63 7.68
CA PRO A 74 -26.72 -3.32 9.10
C PRO A 74 -27.81 -4.16 9.81
N SER A 75 -28.66 -4.87 9.06
CA SER A 75 -29.79 -5.62 9.63
C SER A 75 -29.39 -6.80 10.53
N SER A 76 -28.12 -7.18 10.56
CA SER A 76 -27.56 -8.20 11.46
C SER A 76 -27.01 -7.62 12.78
N SER A 77 -27.04 -6.31 12.98
CA SER A 77 -26.56 -5.65 14.19
C SER A 77 -27.72 -5.21 15.09
N LEU A 78 -27.51 -5.27 16.42
CA LEU A 78 -28.46 -4.75 17.41
C LEU A 78 -28.59 -3.21 17.34
N ALA A 79 -27.57 -2.53 16.81
CA ALA A 79 -27.53 -1.10 16.54
C ALA A 79 -27.22 -0.86 15.04
N PRO A 80 -28.24 -0.81 14.16
CA PRO A 80 -28.04 -0.68 12.73
C PRO A 80 -27.40 0.66 12.36
N ASP A 81 -26.35 0.58 11.53
CA ASP A 81 -25.57 1.71 11.00
C ASP A 81 -26.37 2.56 9.99
N ASN A 82 -27.49 3.12 10.41
CA ASN A 82 -28.45 3.79 9.52
C ASN A 82 -28.01 5.21 9.10
N SER A 83 -27.02 5.79 9.78
CA SER A 83 -26.47 7.11 9.44
C SER A 83 -25.67 7.11 8.14
N ILE A 84 -25.17 5.95 7.70
CA ILE A 84 -24.29 5.82 6.54
C ILE A 84 -24.98 4.96 5.50
N ALA A 85 -25.21 5.50 4.31
CA ALA A 85 -25.80 4.73 3.21
C ALA A 85 -24.81 3.65 2.70
N VAL A 86 -25.34 2.58 2.12
CA VAL A 86 -24.50 1.59 1.42
C VAL A 86 -23.80 2.29 0.26
N GLY A 87 -22.50 2.04 0.10
CA GLY A 87 -21.66 2.73 -0.89
C GLY A 87 -21.03 4.04 -0.41
N GLU A 88 -21.42 4.54 0.78
CA GLU A 88 -20.76 5.69 1.41
C GLU A 88 -19.61 5.25 2.32
N THR A 89 -18.69 6.17 2.60
CA THR A 89 -17.55 5.88 3.48
C THR A 89 -17.89 6.03 4.95
N TRP A 90 -17.42 5.08 5.77
CA TRP A 90 -17.59 5.10 7.21
C TRP A 90 -16.41 5.73 7.97
N VAL A 91 -15.33 6.13 7.28
CA VAL A 91 -14.08 6.56 7.92
C VAL A 91 -14.20 7.86 8.72
N ASN A 92 -15.23 8.66 8.45
CA ASN A 92 -15.49 9.95 9.11
C ASN A 92 -16.47 9.86 10.28
N ASP A 93 -17.07 8.69 10.51
CA ASP A 93 -18.05 8.46 11.56
C ASP A 93 -17.43 7.48 12.56
N ILE A 94 -17.09 7.90 13.78
CA ILE A 94 -16.50 7.01 14.77
C ILE A 94 -17.62 6.24 15.48
N SER A 95 -17.44 4.93 15.64
CA SER A 95 -18.34 4.09 16.43
C SER A 95 -17.55 3.31 17.47
N ILE A 96 -18.08 3.29 18.69
CA ILE A 96 -17.59 2.47 19.81
C ILE A 96 -18.36 1.15 19.95
N ASP A 97 -19.36 0.92 19.09
CA ASP A 97 -20.10 -0.34 19.06
C ASP A 97 -19.23 -1.45 18.46
N GLY A 98 -18.99 -2.50 19.25
CA GLY A 98 -18.10 -3.59 18.85
C GLY A 98 -18.59 -4.39 17.64
N THR A 99 -19.91 -4.55 17.47
CA THR A 99 -20.50 -5.24 16.32
C THR A 99 -20.32 -4.41 15.05
N LEU A 100 -20.65 -3.13 15.10
CA LEU A 100 -20.49 -2.22 13.98
C LEU A 100 -19.02 -2.06 13.58
N SER A 101 -18.13 -1.87 14.55
CA SER A 101 -16.70 -1.78 14.27
C SER A 101 -16.14 -3.08 13.69
N SER A 102 -16.67 -4.25 14.08
CA SER A 102 -16.33 -5.53 13.44
C SER A 102 -16.70 -5.59 11.96
N LEU A 103 -17.90 -5.11 11.61
CA LEU A 103 -18.35 -5.00 10.22
C LEU A 103 -17.48 -4.02 9.41
N ARG A 104 -17.15 -2.86 9.98
CA ARG A 104 -16.27 -1.86 9.37
C ARG A 104 -14.83 -2.38 9.18
N ARG A 105 -14.28 -3.12 10.15
CA ARG A 105 -12.98 -3.80 9.98
C ARG A 105 -13.01 -4.83 8.85
N SER A 106 -14.13 -5.53 8.69
CA SER A 106 -14.30 -6.50 7.60
C SER A 106 -14.36 -5.79 6.23
N SER A 107 -15.10 -4.67 6.15
CA SER A 107 -15.12 -3.77 4.99
C SER A 107 -13.71 -3.26 4.64
N PHE A 108 -12.96 -2.78 5.64
CA PHE A 108 -11.56 -2.35 5.47
C PHE A 108 -10.66 -3.45 4.89
N LYS A 109 -10.73 -4.67 5.44
CA LYS A 109 -9.92 -5.81 4.96
C LYS A 109 -10.18 -6.10 3.48
N LYS A 110 -11.45 -6.10 3.06
CA LYS A 110 -11.83 -6.30 1.64
C LYS A 110 -11.31 -5.17 0.76
N TRP A 111 -11.47 -3.93 1.20
CA TRP A 111 -10.97 -2.75 0.49
C TRP A 111 -9.45 -2.81 0.29
N TRP A 112 -8.68 -3.10 1.34
CA TRP A 112 -7.22 -3.18 1.26
C TRP A 112 -6.77 -4.31 0.33
N ILE A 113 -7.38 -5.49 0.42
CA ILE A 113 -7.13 -6.58 -0.53
C ILE A 113 -7.45 -6.14 -1.97
N GLY A 114 -8.54 -5.41 -2.17
CA GLY A 114 -8.90 -4.83 -3.46
C GLY A 114 -7.83 -3.90 -4.03
N LEU A 115 -7.18 -3.10 -3.19
CA LEU A 115 -6.05 -2.25 -3.60
C LEU A 115 -4.81 -3.06 -4.00
N MET A 116 -4.50 -4.15 -3.27
CA MET A 116 -3.39 -5.03 -3.62
C MET A 116 -3.64 -5.80 -4.93
N ILE A 117 -4.89 -6.18 -5.21
CA ILE A 117 -5.27 -6.84 -6.47
C ILE A 117 -5.21 -5.85 -7.65
N ASN A 118 -5.76 -4.65 -7.48
CA ASN A 118 -5.87 -3.63 -8.53
C ASN A 118 -4.72 -2.62 -8.49
N GLN A 119 -3.56 -3.04 -8.00
CA GLN A 119 -2.40 -2.16 -7.87
C GLN A 119 -1.90 -1.67 -9.22
N GLY A 120 -1.35 -0.45 -9.24
CA GLY A 120 -0.61 0.06 -10.38
C GLY A 120 0.79 -0.56 -10.52
N ARG A 121 1.58 0.00 -11.42
CA ARG A 121 2.97 -0.40 -11.70
C ARG A 121 3.97 0.18 -10.69
N SER A 122 3.69 0.00 -9.39
CA SER A 122 4.51 0.52 -8.29
C SER A 122 4.70 -0.53 -7.20
N ILE A 123 5.85 -0.49 -6.52
CA ILE A 123 6.16 -1.37 -5.39
C ILE A 123 5.38 -1.02 -4.10
N ARG A 124 4.62 0.08 -4.10
CA ARG A 124 3.97 0.65 -2.91
C ARG A 124 3.15 -0.37 -2.11
N GLU A 125 2.35 -1.21 -2.75
CA GLU A 125 1.54 -2.20 -2.02
C GLU A 125 2.39 -3.24 -1.29
N LYS A 126 3.45 -3.72 -1.93
CA LYS A 126 4.39 -4.66 -1.31
C LYS A 126 5.06 -4.04 -0.10
N MET A 127 5.51 -2.78 -0.24
CA MET A 127 6.13 -2.05 0.86
C MET A 127 5.14 -1.72 1.97
N THR A 128 3.90 -1.39 1.64
CA THR A 128 2.83 -1.19 2.62
C THR A 128 2.58 -2.47 3.43
N LEU A 129 2.49 -3.63 2.77
CA LEU A 129 2.33 -4.91 3.47
C LEU A 129 3.57 -5.27 4.31
N PHE A 130 4.77 -5.02 3.80
CA PHE A 130 6.02 -5.22 4.53
C PHE A 130 6.04 -4.40 5.82
N TRP A 131 5.73 -3.11 5.75
CA TRP A 131 5.70 -2.23 6.91
C TRP A 131 4.55 -2.53 7.86
N HIS A 132 3.37 -2.92 7.35
CA HIS A 132 2.28 -3.40 8.19
C HIS A 132 2.68 -4.65 9.00
N ASN A 133 3.48 -5.55 8.42
CA ASN A 133 4.01 -6.71 9.15
C ASN A 133 5.07 -6.31 10.19
N HIS A 134 5.83 -5.25 9.94
CA HIS A 134 6.84 -4.75 10.87
C HIS A 134 6.22 -3.96 12.04
N PHE A 135 5.28 -3.07 11.73
CA PHE A 135 4.51 -2.26 12.69
C PHE A 135 3.12 -2.88 12.87
N SER A 136 3.13 -4.13 13.34
CA SER A 136 1.93 -4.95 13.45
C SER A 136 1.01 -4.44 14.55
N THR A 137 -0.27 -4.33 14.21
CA THR A 137 -1.36 -3.98 15.13
C THR A 137 -2.46 -5.03 15.07
N GLU A 138 -3.08 -5.36 16.21
CA GLU A 138 -4.17 -6.32 16.28
C GLU A 138 -5.53 -5.60 16.14
N THR A 139 -6.25 -5.89 15.06
CA THR A 139 -7.46 -5.12 14.70
C THR A 139 -8.63 -5.30 15.67
N ASN A 140 -8.70 -6.43 16.39
CA ASN A 140 -9.75 -6.72 17.36
C ASN A 140 -9.56 -5.92 18.65
N ASP A 141 -8.32 -5.85 19.15
CA ASP A 141 -7.87 -5.15 20.35
C ASP A 141 -8.00 -3.64 20.20
N ILE A 142 -7.64 -3.09 19.03
CA ILE A 142 -7.88 -1.66 18.72
C ILE A 142 -9.37 -1.33 18.81
N SER A 143 -10.24 -2.30 18.52
CA SER A 143 -11.71 -2.19 18.49
C SER A 143 -12.28 -1.24 17.43
N ILE A 144 -11.66 -0.10 17.17
CA ILE A 144 -12.16 1.01 16.33
C ILE A 144 -11.58 0.91 14.91
N ALA A 145 -12.43 0.69 13.92
CA ALA A 145 -12.01 0.47 12.52
C ALA A 145 -11.33 1.69 11.87
N GLN A 146 -11.66 2.89 12.33
CA GLN A 146 -11.15 4.16 11.83
C GLN A 146 -9.67 4.31 12.18
N TYR A 147 -9.26 3.92 13.39
CA TYR A 147 -7.85 3.90 13.78
C TYR A 147 -7.06 2.87 12.98
N VAL A 148 -7.62 1.69 12.74
CA VAL A 148 -7.02 0.68 11.86
C VAL A 148 -6.80 1.23 10.44
N TYR A 149 -7.80 1.94 9.88
CA TYR A 149 -7.69 2.58 8.58
C TYR A 149 -6.65 3.71 8.57
N GLN A 150 -6.63 4.56 9.60
CA GLN A 150 -5.68 5.67 9.73
C GLN A 150 -4.23 5.17 9.82
N HIS A 151 -3.97 4.13 10.60
CA HIS A 151 -2.65 3.49 10.69
C HIS A 151 -2.19 2.94 9.34
N HIS A 152 -3.07 2.21 8.65
CA HIS A 152 -2.77 1.67 7.33
C HIS A 152 -2.50 2.78 6.30
N ARG A 153 -3.32 3.83 6.31
CA ARG A 153 -3.15 5.02 5.48
C ARG A 153 -1.80 5.71 5.73
N LEU A 154 -1.42 5.87 7.00
CA LEU A 154 -0.14 6.44 7.42
C LEU A 154 1.02 5.61 6.86
N ILE A 155 0.98 4.28 7.03
CA ILE A 155 2.01 3.38 6.48
C ILE A 155 2.09 3.51 4.96
N ARG A 156 0.95 3.44 4.27
CA ARG A 156 0.86 3.49 2.80
C ARG A 156 1.39 4.80 2.21
N ALA A 157 1.08 5.93 2.85
CA ALA A 157 1.53 7.24 2.42
C ALA A 157 3.05 7.42 2.59
N ASN A 158 3.67 6.71 3.53
CA ASN A 158 5.10 6.85 3.86
C ASN A 158 5.94 5.62 3.48
N SER A 159 5.38 4.64 2.75
CA SER A 159 6.00 3.32 2.55
C SER A 159 7.32 3.34 1.77
N LEU A 160 7.51 4.33 0.89
CA LEU A 160 8.72 4.56 0.10
C LEU A 160 9.54 5.77 0.58
N GLY A 161 9.06 6.43 1.64
CA GLY A 161 9.67 7.64 2.17
C GLY A 161 10.79 7.37 3.17
N ASN A 162 11.13 8.39 3.95
CA ASN A 162 12.17 8.32 4.96
C ASN A 162 11.71 7.48 6.18
N PHE A 163 12.47 6.44 6.52
CA PHE A 163 12.16 5.54 7.64
C PHE A 163 12.06 6.26 9.00
N ARG A 164 12.96 7.21 9.30
CA ARG A 164 12.89 7.99 10.56
C ARG A 164 11.58 8.78 10.62
N GLY A 165 11.14 9.32 9.50
CA GLY A 165 9.86 10.02 9.38
C GLY A 165 8.67 9.09 9.62
N LEU A 166 8.67 7.91 9.01
CA LEU A 166 7.66 6.87 9.25
C LEU A 166 7.61 6.47 10.72
N LEU A 167 8.77 6.15 11.32
CA LEU A 167 8.87 5.71 12.71
C LEU A 167 8.30 6.75 13.68
N LYS A 168 8.65 8.03 13.51
CA LYS A 168 8.13 9.12 14.36
C LYS A 168 6.61 9.26 14.27
N LYS A 169 6.03 9.06 13.08
CA LYS A 169 4.58 9.13 12.89
C LYS A 169 3.87 7.94 13.54
N ILE A 170 4.44 6.74 13.44
CA ILE A 170 3.90 5.52 14.04
C ILE A 170 3.88 5.60 15.57
N THR A 171 4.89 6.18 16.22
CA THR A 171 4.95 6.26 17.69
C THR A 171 3.85 7.11 18.34
N ILE A 172 3.12 7.90 17.54
CA ILE A 172 2.00 8.72 18.00
C ILE A 172 0.68 8.34 17.33
N ASP A 173 0.67 7.22 16.59
CA ASP A 173 -0.53 6.71 15.93
C ASP A 173 -1.47 6.08 16.97
N PRO A 174 -2.78 6.34 16.92
CA PRO A 174 -3.74 5.85 17.92
C PRO A 174 -3.96 4.33 17.89
N ALA A 175 -3.49 3.63 16.84
CA ALA A 175 -3.59 2.18 16.73
C ALA A 175 -2.37 1.44 17.30
N MET A 176 -1.32 2.15 17.69
CA MET A 176 -0.09 1.63 18.31
C MET A 176 -0.11 1.74 19.84
#